data_AF-A0A075N155-F1
#
_entry.id   AF-A0A075N155-F1
#
_cell.length_a   1.000
_cell.length_b   1.000
_cell.length_c   1.000
_cell.angle_alpha   90.00
_cell.angle_beta   90.00
_cell.angle_gamma   90.00
#
_symmetry.space_group_name_H-M   'P 1'
#
loop_
_entity.id
_entity.type
_entity.pdbx_description
1 polymer ?
#
loop_
_entity_poly.entity_id
_entity_poly.type
_entity_poly.pdbx_seq_one_letter_code
_entity_poly.pdbx_strand_id
1 'polypeptide(L)'
;MVYHTHDSLDNNNNKRSRIIFLTENIVSDERQKVLTLVSLANEAIARYFGAVTSFDIVICYGSWEMEVQVISREGKRKAVGEDNDNIISSMQKAPPRVIINSVGLTDYYAEEIIIRHDSAGYGHYLHELIHGVISKDHTHQLREGLAWYFTLKLTEDHKYVRPSHPSWVDHLYVFPVKELARIVGDDFLRDFALGKGSLEVEFLPPQVQELFLPEELFYAKKRYFR
;
A
#
# COMPACT_ATOMS: atom_id res chain seq x y z
N MET A 1 -3.31 -24.11 -11.82
CA MET A 1 -4.71 -24.10 -12.31
C MET A 1 -5.12 -22.64 -12.37
N VAL A 2 -5.37 -22.12 -13.57
CA VAL A 2 -5.75 -20.72 -13.81
C VAL A 2 -7.26 -20.74 -14.02
N TYR A 3 -8.00 -19.98 -13.23
CA TYR A 3 -9.42 -19.71 -13.48
C TYR A 3 -9.61 -18.20 -13.50
N HIS A 4 -9.88 -17.67 -14.69
CA HIS A 4 -10.29 -16.29 -14.91
C HIS A 4 -11.76 -16.33 -15.31
N THR A 5 -12.62 -15.70 -14.51
CA THR A 5 -13.96 -15.32 -14.93
C THR A 5 -14.00 -13.80 -15.09
N HIS A 6 -14.36 -13.38 -16.29
CA HIS A 6 -14.40 -12.00 -16.75
C HIS A 6 -15.79 -11.43 -16.55
N ASP A 7 -15.90 -10.36 -15.77
CA ASP A 7 -16.98 -9.39 -15.91
C ASP A 7 -16.33 -8.09 -16.43
N SER A 8 -16.47 -7.84 -17.73
CA SER A 8 -16.05 -6.58 -18.35
C SER A 8 -17.29 -5.82 -18.81
N LEU A 9 -17.54 -4.67 -18.20
CA LEU A 9 -18.42 -3.64 -18.75
C LEU A 9 -17.62 -2.37 -19.02
N ASP A 10 -17.64 -2.03 -20.31
CA ASP A 10 -17.42 -0.74 -20.98
C ASP A 10 -16.02 -0.16 -21.23
N ASN A 11 -15.83 0.11 -22.54
CA ASN A 11 -14.79 0.88 -23.20
C ASN A 11 -14.73 2.33 -22.68
N ASN A 12 -13.66 2.65 -21.98
CA ASN A 12 -12.97 3.93 -22.02
C ASN A 12 -11.56 3.72 -21.46
N ASN A 13 -10.56 4.45 -21.96
CA ASN A 13 -9.13 4.31 -21.65
C ASN A 13 -8.70 4.57 -20.18
N ASN A 14 -9.60 4.40 -19.21
CA ASN A 14 -9.27 4.25 -17.79
C ASN A 14 -9.34 2.76 -17.44
N LYS A 15 -8.19 2.09 -17.33
CA LYS A 15 -8.10 0.75 -16.74
C LYS A 15 -8.64 0.84 -15.30
N ARG A 16 -9.91 0.49 -15.10
CA ARG A 16 -10.48 0.33 -13.76
C ARG A 16 -9.80 -0.86 -13.10
N SER A 17 -9.30 -0.65 -11.89
CA SER A 17 -8.85 -1.71 -10.99
C SER A 17 -9.89 -2.82 -10.90
N ARG A 18 -9.52 -4.06 -11.19
CA ARG A 18 -10.42 -5.22 -11.05
C ARG A 18 -10.36 -5.73 -9.61
N ILE A 19 -11.49 -6.23 -9.10
CA ILE A 19 -11.54 -6.88 -7.77
C ILE A 19 -11.67 -8.38 -8.00
N ILE A 20 -10.67 -9.14 -7.56
CA ILE A 20 -10.54 -10.58 -7.77
C ILE A 20 -10.65 -11.26 -6.42
N PHE A 21 -11.66 -12.12 -6.25
CA PHE A 21 -11.80 -12.96 -5.06
C PHE A 21 -11.17 -14.32 -5.34
N LEU A 22 -10.24 -14.77 -4.49
CA LEU A 22 -9.55 -16.05 -4.71
C LEU A 22 -10.41 -17.27 -4.36
N THR A 23 -11.37 -17.12 -3.45
CA THR A 23 -12.38 -18.13 -3.15
C THR A 23 -13.72 -17.73 -3.75
N GLU A 24 -14.29 -18.63 -4.56
CA GLU A 24 -15.58 -18.42 -5.23
C GLU A 24 -16.79 -18.58 -4.28
N ASN A 25 -16.62 -19.33 -3.19
CA ASN A 25 -17.68 -19.66 -2.23
C ASN A 25 -17.82 -18.64 -1.07
N ILE A 26 -17.38 -17.40 -1.26
CA ILE A 26 -17.61 -16.34 -0.26
C ILE A 26 -19.10 -16.02 -0.21
N VAL A 27 -19.65 -15.91 1.00
CA VAL A 27 -21.08 -15.60 1.19
C VAL A 27 -21.38 -14.25 0.53
N SER A 28 -22.50 -14.15 -0.20
CA SER A 28 -22.85 -12.95 -0.97
C SER A 28 -22.75 -11.65 -0.17
N ASP A 29 -23.15 -11.68 1.11
CA ASP A 29 -23.09 -10.53 2.01
C ASP A 29 -21.65 -10.10 2.36
N GLU A 30 -20.74 -11.06 2.51
CA GLU A 30 -19.33 -10.77 2.76
C GLU A 30 -18.68 -10.15 1.53
N ARG A 31 -18.99 -10.69 0.34
CA ARG A 31 -18.54 -10.12 -0.93
C ARG A 31 -19.03 -8.69 -1.08
N GLN A 32 -20.32 -8.45 -0.83
CA GLN A 32 -20.91 -7.12 -0.90
C GLN A 32 -20.26 -6.16 0.10
N LYS A 33 -19.96 -6.62 1.33
CA LYS A 33 -19.24 -5.83 2.34
C LYS A 33 -17.86 -5.39 1.84
N VAL A 34 -17.08 -6.31 1.25
CA VAL A 34 -15.75 -5.98 0.69
C VAL A 34 -15.88 -4.94 -0.43
N LEU A 35 -16.81 -5.15 -1.37
CA LEU A 35 -17.06 -4.21 -2.46
C LEU A 35 -17.42 -2.81 -1.94
N THR A 36 -18.26 -2.73 -0.90
CA THR A 36 -18.62 -1.47 -0.24
C THR A 36 -17.40 -0.80 0.39
N LEU A 37 -16.55 -1.54 1.10
CA LEU A 37 -15.33 -0.99 1.72
C LEU A 37 -14.36 -0.44 0.68
N VAL A 38 -14.13 -1.18 -0.41
CA VAL A 38 -13.29 -0.73 -1.54
C VAL A 38 -13.88 0.53 -2.18
N SER A 39 -15.19 0.56 -2.42
CA SER A 39 -15.88 1.71 -2.99
C SER A 39 -15.74 2.95 -2.12
N LEU A 40 -15.98 2.84 -0.81
CA LEU A 40 -15.86 3.94 0.14
C LEU A 40 -14.42 4.47 0.22
N ALA A 41 -13.44 3.57 0.24
CA ALA A 41 -12.03 3.96 0.26
C ALA A 41 -11.62 4.69 -1.03
N ASN A 42 -11.98 4.15 -2.20
CA ASN A 42 -11.74 4.82 -3.48
C ASN A 42 -12.42 6.18 -3.57
N GLU A 43 -13.64 6.33 -3.04
CA GLU A 43 -14.34 7.61 -3.04
C GLU A 43 -13.62 8.64 -2.16
N ALA A 44 -13.15 8.24 -0.97
CA ALA A 44 -12.36 9.10 -0.09
C ALA A 44 -11.04 9.53 -0.75
N ILE A 45 -10.34 8.60 -1.41
CA ILE A 45 -9.11 8.87 -2.16
C ILE A 45 -9.39 9.81 -3.34
N ALA A 46 -10.44 9.54 -4.12
CA ALA A 46 -10.82 10.39 -5.26
C ALA A 46 -11.16 11.82 -4.83
N ARG A 47 -11.89 11.99 -3.72
CA ARG A 47 -12.20 13.32 -3.18
C ARG A 47 -10.96 14.08 -2.72
N TYR A 48 -9.96 13.40 -2.16
CA TYR A 48 -8.77 14.04 -1.61
C TYR A 48 -7.66 14.25 -2.65
N PHE A 49 -7.35 13.21 -3.43
CA PHE A 49 -6.25 13.17 -4.40
C PHE A 49 -6.67 13.53 -5.84
N GLY A 50 -7.97 13.46 -6.15
CA GLY A 50 -8.42 13.53 -7.54
C GLY A 50 -8.00 12.30 -8.37
N ALA A 51 -7.74 11.16 -7.71
CA ALA A 51 -7.29 9.92 -8.32
C ALA A 51 -7.96 8.69 -7.67
N VAL A 52 -7.97 7.57 -8.37
CA VAL A 52 -8.38 6.26 -7.85
C VAL A 52 -7.28 5.25 -8.10
N THR A 53 -7.23 4.18 -7.30
CA THR A 53 -6.24 3.12 -7.52
C THR A 53 -6.36 2.54 -8.93
N SER A 54 -5.22 2.35 -9.60
CA SER A 54 -5.16 1.63 -10.88
C SER A 54 -4.79 0.15 -10.70
N PHE A 55 -4.55 -0.29 -9.46
CA PHE A 55 -4.03 -1.63 -9.15
C PHE A 55 -5.19 -2.62 -9.05
N ASP A 56 -5.00 -3.83 -9.58
CA ASP A 56 -5.95 -4.91 -9.37
C ASP A 56 -5.97 -5.32 -7.88
N ILE A 57 -7.15 -5.53 -7.32
CA ILE A 57 -7.34 -5.84 -5.90
C ILE A 57 -7.64 -7.33 -5.77
N VAL A 58 -6.73 -8.08 -5.16
CA VAL A 58 -6.84 -9.52 -4.88
C VAL A 58 -7.29 -9.72 -3.44
N ILE A 59 -8.49 -10.26 -3.26
CA ILE A 59 -9.08 -10.55 -1.96
C ILE A 59 -8.80 -12.01 -1.60
N CYS A 60 -7.97 -12.18 -0.56
CA CYS A 60 -7.71 -13.46 0.09
C CYS A 60 -8.74 -13.69 1.20
N TYR A 61 -9.32 -14.88 1.27
CA TYR A 61 -10.23 -15.27 2.32
C TYR A 61 -9.54 -15.24 3.70
N GLY A 62 -8.33 -15.78 3.78
CA GLY A 62 -7.58 -15.86 5.03
C GLY A 62 -6.07 -15.99 4.84
N SER A 63 -5.38 -16.36 5.93
CA SER A 63 -3.91 -16.34 6.00
C SER A 63 -3.26 -17.32 5.03
N TRP A 64 -3.88 -18.47 4.79
CA TRP A 64 -3.37 -19.48 3.86
C TRP A 64 -3.33 -18.95 2.41
N GLU A 65 -4.39 -18.30 1.95
CA GLU A 65 -4.41 -17.73 0.59
C GLU A 65 -3.39 -16.60 0.46
N MET A 66 -3.27 -15.76 1.49
CA MET A 66 -2.26 -14.71 1.55
C MET A 66 -0.83 -15.29 1.46
N GLU A 67 -0.54 -16.38 2.17
CA GLU A 67 0.74 -17.07 2.10
C GLU A 67 1.03 -17.60 0.68
N VAL A 68 0.04 -18.21 0.03
CA VAL A 68 0.16 -18.68 -1.36
C VAL A 68 0.47 -17.51 -2.31
N GLN A 69 -0.18 -16.37 -2.11
CA GLN A 69 0.06 -15.16 -2.90
C GLN A 69 1.50 -14.62 -2.72
N VAL A 70 2.02 -14.65 -1.49
CA VAL A 70 3.41 -14.25 -1.19
C VAL A 70 4.41 -15.18 -1.89
N ILE A 71 4.26 -16.49 -1.70
CA ILE A 71 5.19 -17.50 -2.26
C ILE A 71 5.20 -17.44 -3.79
N SER A 72 4.02 -17.33 -4.41
CA SER A 72 3.87 -17.26 -5.88
C SER A 72 4.64 -16.09 -6.48
N ARG A 73 4.59 -14.92 -5.84
CA ARG A 73 5.30 -13.71 -6.30
C ARG A 73 6.81 -13.83 -6.09
N GLU A 74 7.25 -14.45 -5.00
CA GLU A 74 8.67 -14.71 -4.76
C GLU A 74 9.26 -15.66 -5.83
N GLY A 75 8.51 -16.71 -6.21
CA GLY A 75 8.92 -17.64 -7.26
C GLY A 75 9.00 -17.00 -8.64
N LYS A 76 8.05 -16.13 -9.01
CA LYS A 76 8.07 -15.40 -10.29
C LYS A 76 9.29 -14.48 -10.41
N ARG A 77 9.71 -13.82 -9.33
CA ARG A 77 10.85 -12.89 -9.35
C ARG A 77 12.19 -13.58 -9.56
N LYS A 78 12.41 -14.69 -8.85
CA LYS A 78 13.64 -15.51 -9.00
C LYS A 78 13.79 -16.04 -10.43
N ALA A 79 12.69 -16.24 -11.15
CA ALA A 79 12.70 -16.70 -12.53
C ALA A 79 12.99 -15.58 -13.56
N VAL A 80 12.73 -14.31 -13.22
CA VAL A 80 12.90 -13.16 -14.13
C VAL A 80 14.31 -12.53 -14.01
N GLY A 81 15.09 -12.89 -12.99
CA GLY A 81 16.48 -12.42 -12.84
C GLY A 81 16.59 -10.93 -12.53
N GLU A 82 15.50 -10.31 -12.05
CA GLU A 82 15.46 -8.90 -11.68
C GLU A 82 15.97 -8.71 -10.24
N ASP A 83 17.22 -8.24 -10.13
CA ASP A 83 17.78 -7.59 -8.93
C ASP A 83 17.20 -6.16 -8.75
N ASN A 84 15.89 -5.98 -8.99
CA ASN A 84 15.26 -4.67 -8.86
C ASN A 84 14.58 -4.52 -7.49
N ASP A 85 15.15 -3.64 -6.66
CA ASP A 85 14.74 -3.24 -5.30
C ASP A 85 13.32 -2.63 -5.18
N ASN A 86 12.52 -2.65 -6.25
CA ASN A 86 11.21 -2.00 -6.32
C ASN A 86 10.03 -2.94 -5.98
N ILE A 87 10.32 -4.18 -5.61
CA ILE A 87 9.37 -5.28 -5.70
C ILE A 87 9.24 -5.98 -4.34
N ILE A 88 8.36 -5.49 -3.48
CA ILE A 88 8.15 -5.91 -2.06
C ILE A 88 9.39 -5.68 -1.20
N SER A 89 9.52 -4.46 -0.74
CA SER A 89 10.44 -4.08 0.31
C SER A 89 9.85 -4.46 1.69
N SER A 90 10.74 -4.85 2.60
CA SER A 90 10.53 -5.23 4.01
C SER A 90 9.92 -6.60 4.35
N MET A 91 9.02 -7.18 3.54
CA MET A 91 8.47 -8.50 3.87
C MET A 91 9.51 -9.62 3.69
N GLN A 92 10.38 -9.57 2.68
CA GLN A 92 11.35 -10.64 2.40
C GLN A 92 12.52 -10.75 3.42
N LYS A 93 12.77 -9.72 4.24
CA LYS A 93 13.73 -9.79 5.37
C LYS A 93 13.04 -10.06 6.71
N ALA A 94 11.71 -10.00 6.75
CA ALA A 94 10.93 -10.38 7.93
C ALA A 94 10.80 -11.92 7.96
N PRO A 95 10.77 -12.55 9.15
CA PRO A 95 10.46 -13.97 9.25
C PRO A 95 9.16 -14.26 8.49
N PRO A 96 9.03 -15.39 7.76
CA PRO A 96 7.82 -15.73 7.00
C PRO A 96 6.51 -15.57 7.79
N ARG A 97 6.56 -15.82 9.10
CA ARG A 97 5.45 -15.61 10.04
C ARG A 97 4.95 -14.17 10.12
N VAL A 98 5.80 -13.17 9.97
CA VAL A 98 5.43 -11.74 9.98
C VAL A 98 4.69 -11.39 8.70
N ILE A 99 5.08 -11.98 7.58
CA ILE A 99 4.46 -11.78 6.27
C ILE A 99 3.07 -12.40 6.22
N ILE A 100 2.95 -13.65 6.66
CA ILE A 100 1.67 -14.40 6.68
C ILE A 100 0.64 -13.73 7.59
N ASN A 101 1.10 -13.01 8.62
CA ASN A 101 0.24 -12.30 9.54
C ASN A 101 -0.22 -10.93 9.04
N SER A 102 0.28 -10.42 7.91
CA SER A 102 -0.16 -9.12 7.40
C SER A 102 -1.62 -9.15 6.94
N VAL A 103 -2.26 -7.98 7.03
CA VAL A 103 -3.65 -7.77 6.60
C VAL A 103 -3.72 -7.35 5.13
N GLY A 104 -2.64 -6.75 4.62
CA GLY A 104 -2.51 -6.31 3.25
C GLY A 104 -1.06 -6.38 2.76
N LEU A 105 -0.90 -6.25 1.45
CA LEU A 105 0.36 -6.09 0.74
C LEU A 105 0.08 -5.42 -0.60
N THR A 106 0.95 -4.48 -1.00
CA THR A 106 0.93 -3.89 -2.33
C THR A 106 2.14 -4.35 -3.16
N ASP A 107 1.89 -4.97 -4.31
CA ASP A 107 2.90 -5.33 -5.31
C ASP A 107 2.87 -4.32 -6.48
N TYR A 108 3.82 -3.39 -6.46
CA TYR A 108 3.92 -2.33 -7.47
C TYR A 108 4.38 -2.80 -8.86
N TYR A 109 5.04 -3.95 -8.94
CA TYR A 109 5.46 -4.54 -10.21
C TYR A 109 4.27 -5.19 -10.92
N ALA A 110 3.52 -6.00 -10.18
CA ALA A 110 2.32 -6.64 -10.69
C ALA A 110 1.13 -5.65 -10.81
N GLU A 111 1.23 -4.47 -10.17
CA GLU A 111 0.11 -3.53 -9.99
C GLU A 111 -1.07 -4.21 -9.28
N GLU A 112 -0.76 -4.91 -8.20
CA GLU A 112 -1.73 -5.68 -7.43
C GLU A 112 -1.72 -5.27 -5.95
N ILE A 113 -2.90 -5.13 -5.37
CA ILE A 113 -3.12 -4.96 -3.94
C ILE A 113 -3.74 -6.25 -3.42
N ILE A 114 -3.12 -6.90 -2.45
CA ILE A 114 -3.56 -8.18 -1.90
C ILE A 114 -4.04 -7.93 -0.48
N ILE A 115 -5.29 -8.26 -0.16
CA ILE A 115 -5.89 -7.97 1.14
C ILE A 115 -6.52 -9.23 1.72
N ARG A 116 -6.30 -9.46 3.02
CA ARG A 116 -6.88 -10.56 3.79
C ARG A 116 -8.24 -10.14 4.37
N HIS A 117 -9.32 -10.66 3.79
CA HIS A 117 -10.70 -10.25 4.10
C HIS A 117 -11.10 -10.55 5.55
N ASP A 118 -10.65 -11.66 6.13
CA ASP A 118 -10.98 -12.11 7.49
C ASP A 118 -10.61 -11.12 8.61
N SER A 119 -9.73 -10.16 8.31
CA SER A 119 -9.12 -9.25 9.29
C SER A 119 -9.08 -7.80 8.82
N ALA A 120 -9.26 -7.55 7.52
CA ALA A 120 -9.28 -6.20 6.97
C ALA A 120 -10.56 -5.43 7.34
N GLY A 121 -10.41 -4.43 8.20
CA GLY A 121 -11.35 -3.32 8.34
C GLY A 121 -11.13 -2.20 7.30
N TYR A 122 -12.03 -1.22 7.26
CA TYR A 122 -11.98 -0.08 6.32
C TYR A 122 -10.60 0.59 6.23
N GLY A 123 -9.95 0.86 7.36
CA GLY A 123 -8.64 1.50 7.39
C GLY A 123 -7.55 0.72 6.65
N HIS A 124 -7.62 -0.61 6.61
CA HIS A 124 -6.66 -1.43 5.86
C HIS A 124 -6.89 -1.29 4.36
N TYR A 125 -8.14 -1.35 3.90
CA TYR A 125 -8.47 -1.07 2.50
C TYR A 125 -8.01 0.33 2.10
N LEU A 126 -8.31 1.34 2.92
CA LEU A 126 -7.89 2.71 2.65
C LEU A 126 -6.36 2.81 2.52
N HIS A 127 -5.62 2.23 3.45
CA HIS A 127 -4.16 2.25 3.44
C HIS A 127 -3.57 1.64 2.17
N GLU A 128 -3.98 0.41 1.83
CA GLU A 128 -3.45 -0.28 0.65
C GLU A 128 -3.89 0.40 -0.65
N LEU A 129 -5.11 0.94 -0.71
CA LEU A 129 -5.57 1.64 -1.91
C LEU A 129 -4.86 2.98 -2.11
N ILE A 130 -4.42 3.65 -1.04
CA ILE A 130 -3.57 4.84 -1.13
C ILE A 130 -2.23 4.48 -1.79
N HIS A 131 -1.65 3.31 -1.49
CA HIS A 131 -0.44 2.85 -2.18
C HIS A 131 -0.63 2.74 -3.69
N GLY A 132 -1.83 2.36 -4.15
CA GLY A 132 -2.18 2.30 -5.57
C GLY A 132 -2.32 3.65 -6.29
N VAL A 133 -2.28 4.79 -5.57
CA VAL A 133 -2.25 6.13 -6.18
C VAL A 133 -0.93 6.87 -5.97
N ILE A 134 -0.10 6.45 -5.01
CA ILE A 134 1.22 7.05 -4.79
C ILE A 134 2.14 6.67 -5.96
N SER A 135 2.93 7.64 -6.45
CA SER A 135 3.85 7.42 -7.55
C SER A 135 4.86 6.31 -7.24
N LYS A 136 5.12 5.46 -8.24
CA LYS A 136 6.12 4.39 -8.18
C LYS A 136 7.56 4.91 -8.22
N ASP A 137 7.76 6.18 -8.58
CA ASP A 137 9.08 6.81 -8.62
C ASP A 137 9.63 7.14 -7.22
N HIS A 138 8.77 7.08 -6.20
CA HIS A 138 9.16 7.23 -4.80
C HIS A 138 9.80 5.96 -4.28
N THR A 139 10.81 6.12 -3.41
CA THR A 139 11.40 5.02 -2.65
C THR A 139 10.35 4.33 -1.78
N HIS A 140 10.55 3.04 -1.49
CA HIS A 140 9.54 2.26 -0.78
C HIS A 140 9.16 2.85 0.58
N GLN A 141 10.11 3.17 1.44
CA GLN A 141 9.82 3.74 2.77
C GLN A 141 9.14 5.11 2.70
N LEU A 142 9.38 5.89 1.63
CA LEU A 142 8.65 7.14 1.42
C LEU A 142 7.20 6.84 1.03
N ARG A 143 6.94 5.85 0.16
CA ARG A 143 5.58 5.40 -0.17
C ARG A 143 4.84 4.92 1.08
N GLU A 144 5.48 4.08 1.89
CA GLU A 144 4.95 3.64 3.20
C GLU A 144 4.61 4.81 4.10
N GLY A 145 5.52 5.78 4.25
CA GLY A 145 5.25 6.96 5.07
C GLY A 145 4.14 7.85 4.55
N LEU A 146 4.07 8.07 3.24
CA LEU A 146 3.00 8.83 2.61
C LEU A 146 1.66 8.09 2.80
N ALA A 147 1.62 6.78 2.56
CA ALA A 147 0.41 5.98 2.73
C ALA A 147 -0.10 6.03 4.17
N TRP A 148 0.77 5.85 5.16
CA TRP A 148 0.40 5.99 6.57
C TRP A 148 -0.06 7.40 6.92
N TYR A 149 0.67 8.43 6.49
CA TYR A 149 0.31 9.82 6.72
C TYR A 149 -1.10 10.14 6.20
N PHE A 150 -1.38 9.82 4.94
CA PHE A 150 -2.68 10.11 4.33
C PHE A 150 -3.80 9.20 4.87
N THR A 151 -3.51 7.96 5.24
CA THR A 151 -4.47 7.10 5.95
C THR A 151 -4.93 7.77 7.24
N LEU A 152 -3.99 8.28 8.04
CA LEU A 152 -4.28 8.95 9.30
C LEU A 152 -5.01 10.29 9.10
N LYS A 153 -4.66 11.03 8.04
CA LYS A 153 -5.29 12.29 7.65
C LYS A 153 -6.75 12.09 7.24
N LEU A 154 -7.02 11.11 6.37
CA LEU A 154 -8.37 10.81 5.88
C LEU A 154 -9.28 10.16 6.94
N THR A 155 -8.72 9.76 8.08
CA THR A 155 -9.44 9.16 9.21
C THR A 155 -9.32 10.00 10.48
N GLU A 156 -8.97 11.28 10.37
CA GLU A 156 -8.78 12.16 11.52
C GLU A 156 -10.04 12.31 12.38
N ASP A 157 -11.18 12.50 11.73
CA ASP A 157 -12.50 12.60 12.38
C ASP A 157 -13.11 11.23 12.74
N HIS A 158 -12.53 10.14 12.24
CA HIS A 158 -13.05 8.79 12.37
C HIS A 158 -11.99 7.82 12.88
N LYS A 159 -11.33 8.17 14.00
CA LYS A 159 -10.17 7.42 14.50
C LYS A 159 -10.42 5.93 14.75
N TYR A 160 -11.68 5.55 15.01
CA TYR A 160 -12.09 4.15 15.24
C TYR A 160 -11.99 3.26 14.00
N VAL A 161 -11.88 3.81 12.79
CA VAL A 161 -11.69 3.03 11.56
C VAL A 161 -10.22 2.86 11.17
N ARG A 162 -9.28 3.44 11.92
CA ARG A 162 -7.85 3.36 11.62
C ARG A 162 -7.35 1.92 11.67
N PRO A 163 -6.48 1.52 10.74
CA PRO A 163 -5.82 0.24 10.87
C PRO A 163 -4.86 0.29 12.08
N SER A 164 -4.80 -0.81 12.81
CA SER A 164 -3.86 -0.92 13.93
C SER A 164 -2.45 -1.07 13.40
N HIS A 165 -1.48 -0.35 13.96
CA HIS A 165 -0.08 -0.48 13.59
C HIS A 165 0.82 -0.45 14.83
N PRO A 166 2.00 -1.09 14.76
CA PRO A 166 3.00 -0.97 15.82
C PRO A 166 3.50 0.48 15.98
N SER A 167 3.95 0.84 17.18
CA SER A 167 4.49 2.19 17.47
C SER A 167 5.73 2.54 16.64
N TRP A 168 6.49 1.55 16.16
CA TRP A 168 7.64 1.81 15.30
C TRP A 168 7.23 2.43 13.95
N VAL A 169 5.99 2.22 13.47
CA VAL A 169 5.46 2.86 12.25
C VAL A 169 5.41 4.37 12.43
N ASP A 170 5.06 4.84 13.63
CA ASP A 170 5.02 6.28 13.91
C ASP A 170 6.41 6.90 13.79
N HIS A 171 7.41 6.27 14.39
CA HIS A 171 8.78 6.78 14.41
C HIS A 171 9.49 6.66 13.07
N LEU A 172 9.30 5.53 12.36
CA LEU A 172 10.00 5.27 11.10
C LEU A 172 9.39 6.04 9.94
N TYR A 173 8.09 6.24 9.93
CA TYR A 173 7.36 6.70 8.75
C TYR A 173 6.52 7.95 9.01
N VAL A 174 5.60 7.89 9.97
CA VAL A 174 4.60 8.96 10.16
C VAL A 174 5.24 10.26 10.61
N PHE A 175 6.17 10.21 11.57
CA PHE A 175 6.82 11.40 12.12
C PHE A 175 7.64 12.15 11.06
N PRO A 176 8.55 11.49 10.31
CA PRO A 176 9.26 12.16 9.21
C PRO A 176 8.32 12.76 8.15
N VAL A 177 7.25 12.08 7.76
CA VAL A 177 6.31 12.62 6.77
C VAL A 177 5.47 13.78 7.32
N LYS A 178 5.06 13.74 8.60
CA LYS A 178 4.43 14.89 9.26
C LYS A 178 5.34 16.11 9.29
N GLU A 179 6.62 15.91 9.52
CA GLU A 179 7.59 16.99 9.49
C GLU A 179 7.77 17.55 8.08
N LEU A 180 7.82 16.69 7.07
CA LEU A 180 7.80 17.12 5.68
C LEU A 180 6.54 17.94 5.37
N ALA A 181 5.36 17.45 5.75
CA ALA A 181 4.09 18.16 5.58
C ALA A 181 4.09 19.56 6.21
N ARG A 182 4.73 19.72 7.38
CA ARG A 182 4.86 21.02 8.05
C ARG A 182 5.75 22.00 7.26
N ILE A 183 6.73 21.50 6.52
CA ILE A 183 7.66 22.30 5.71
C ILE A 183 6.99 22.74 4.40
N VAL A 184 6.35 21.79 3.70
CA VAL A 184 5.89 21.99 2.31
C VAL A 184 4.39 22.27 2.19
N GLY A 185 3.61 21.97 3.23
CA GLY A 185 2.16 22.05 3.24
C GLY A 185 1.48 20.79 2.69
N ASP A 186 0.26 20.52 3.16
CA ASP A 186 -0.51 19.31 2.79
C ASP A 186 -0.83 19.24 1.29
N ASP A 187 -1.18 20.38 0.67
CA ASP A 187 -1.53 20.42 -0.75
C ASP A 187 -0.33 20.05 -1.63
N PHE A 188 0.84 20.60 -1.34
CA PHE A 188 2.06 20.22 -2.04
C PHE A 188 2.42 18.77 -1.79
N LEU A 189 2.33 18.30 -0.53
CA LEU A 189 2.67 16.93 -0.18
C LEU A 189 1.77 15.91 -0.91
N ARG A 190 0.48 16.24 -1.08
CA ARG A 190 -0.45 15.46 -1.91
C ARG A 190 0.02 15.40 -3.36
N ASP A 191 0.33 16.54 -3.97
CA ASP A 191 0.74 16.59 -5.38
C ASP A 191 2.10 15.89 -5.59
N PHE A 192 3.02 16.06 -4.66
CA PHE A 192 4.28 15.32 -4.58
C PHE A 192 4.06 13.81 -4.48
N ALA A 193 3.14 13.34 -3.64
CA ALA A 193 2.81 11.92 -3.52
C ALA A 193 2.31 11.32 -4.84
N LEU A 194 1.60 12.11 -5.64
CA LEU A 194 1.15 11.74 -6.99
C LEU A 194 2.25 11.85 -8.08
N GLY A 195 3.48 12.22 -7.72
CA GLY A 195 4.59 12.42 -8.66
C GLY A 195 4.50 13.74 -9.44
N LYS A 196 3.67 14.70 -9.01
CA LYS A 196 3.46 16.00 -9.67
C LYS A 196 4.30 17.12 -9.06
N GLY A 197 5.27 16.77 -8.21
CA GLY A 197 6.16 17.71 -7.53
C GLY A 197 7.53 17.09 -7.32
N SER A 198 8.54 17.94 -7.09
CA SER A 198 9.91 17.53 -6.75
C SER A 198 10.41 18.31 -5.55
N LEU A 199 11.35 17.73 -4.81
CA LEU A 199 11.93 18.30 -3.61
C LEU A 199 13.45 18.31 -3.72
N GLU A 200 14.06 19.40 -3.26
CA GLU A 200 15.50 19.47 -3.05
C GLU A 200 15.83 18.81 -1.70
N VAL A 201 16.05 17.49 -1.75
CA VAL A 201 16.18 16.64 -0.56
C VAL A 201 17.29 17.09 0.38
N GLU A 202 18.37 17.66 -0.15
CA GLU A 202 19.55 18.11 0.62
C GLU A 202 19.26 19.21 1.66
N PHE A 203 18.17 19.97 1.49
CA PHE A 203 17.76 21.01 2.44
C PHE A 203 16.74 20.53 3.49
N LEU A 204 16.29 19.27 3.41
CA LEU A 204 15.33 18.72 4.37
C LEU A 204 16.03 18.29 5.67
N PRO A 205 15.30 18.19 6.79
CA PRO A 205 15.85 17.63 8.03
C PRO A 205 16.36 16.18 7.82
N PRO A 206 17.45 15.75 8.49
CA PRO A 206 18.05 14.43 8.27
C PRO A 206 17.08 13.24 8.34
N GLN A 207 16.16 13.27 9.30
CA GLN A 207 15.12 12.25 9.47
C GLN A 207 14.15 12.16 8.29
N VAL A 208 13.91 13.27 7.58
CA VAL A 208 13.11 13.31 6.35
C VAL A 208 13.96 12.84 5.18
N GLN A 209 15.22 13.26 5.09
CA GLN A 209 16.16 12.80 4.04
C GLN A 209 16.30 11.27 4.03
N GLU A 210 16.28 10.64 5.21
CA GLU A 210 16.34 9.19 5.33
C GLU A 210 15.22 8.47 4.58
N LEU A 211 14.03 9.08 4.43
CA LEU A 211 12.95 8.51 3.63
C LEU A 211 13.32 8.39 2.14
N PHE A 212 14.33 9.09 1.65
CA PHE A 212 14.74 9.08 0.24
C PHE A 212 15.90 8.12 -0.04
N LEU A 213 16.40 7.40 0.97
CA LEU A 213 17.50 6.45 0.79
C LEU A 213 17.07 5.19 0.02
N PRO A 214 17.98 4.42 -0.58
CA PRO A 214 17.71 3.04 -0.93
C PRO A 214 17.24 2.23 0.29
N GLU A 215 16.38 1.25 0.06
CA GLU A 215 15.77 0.43 1.11
C GLU A 215 16.82 -0.18 2.05
N GLU A 216 17.87 -0.78 1.47
CA GLU A 216 18.96 -1.46 2.17
C GLU A 216 19.60 -0.52 3.19
N LEU A 217 19.88 0.71 2.75
CA LEU A 217 20.53 1.73 3.54
C LEU A 217 19.59 2.25 4.63
N PHE A 218 18.32 2.45 4.30
CA PHE A 218 17.30 2.88 5.27
C PHE A 218 17.20 1.89 6.44
N TYR A 219 16.95 0.61 6.16
CA TYR A 219 16.78 -0.38 7.22
C TYR A 219 18.10 -0.76 7.90
N ALA A 220 19.24 -0.72 7.20
CA ALA A 220 20.55 -0.91 7.84
C ALA A 220 20.78 0.15 8.92
N LYS A 221 20.52 1.43 8.63
CA LYS A 221 20.66 2.53 9.61
C LYS A 221 19.73 2.34 10.81
N LYS A 222 18.49 1.87 10.61
CA LYS A 222 17.50 1.71 11.68
C LYS A 222 17.70 0.46 12.55
N ARG A 223 18.41 -0.57 12.06
CA ARG A 223 18.75 -1.77 12.83
C ARG A 223 19.72 -1.49 13.98
N TYR A 224 20.53 -0.44 13.89
CA TYR A 224 21.49 -0.07 14.95
C TYR A 224 20.87 0.72 16.11
N PHE A 225 19.58 1.08 16.02
CA PHE A 225 18.85 1.80 17.08
C PHE A 225 17.83 0.92 17.82
N ARG A 226 17.98 -0.40 17.74
CA ARG A 226 17.23 -1.38 18.54
C ARG A 226 18.14 -2.07 19.55
#